data_AF-A0A3M2ADE5-F1
#
_entry.id   AF-A0A3M2ADE5-F1
#
_cell.length_a   1.000
_cell.length_b   1.000
_cell.length_c   1.000
_cell.angle_alpha   90.00
_cell.angle_beta   90.00
_cell.angle_gamma   90.00
#
_symmetry.space_group_name_H-M   'P 1'
#
loop_
_entity.id
_entity.type
_entity.pdbx_description
1 polymer ?
#
loop_
_entity_poly.entity_id
_entity_poly.type
_entity_poly.pdbx_seq_one_letter_code
_entity_poly.pdbx_strand_id
1 'polypeptide(L)'
;MRIILYLGKGGVGKTTMAAATAVRSAELGYKTLVASTDIAHSLADSLDMPLGDKPVQVAENLWAQEISVVADIHNYWDTLQGFVAGLLADGRGLSNVVADELSAFPGMDEIVSLLHINKQAKERHFDRVIIDAAPTGETIRLLTMPDTFRWYAGHISRAQSGVVKALRPFAGRFLQGPAEILEALTRLDEATAELRQTLSNPDISSYRVVLQPEKMVVREAERAISYLGLFNYPVDSVIINRILPESADEGAFYRQRREIQQKYIRMIEDNFRPLPLWYAPYYSHEVVGVAALSRLAVDCFGEHDPGSIFYRGILQEVTETADGAYLLRIPLPFVEGSQVRLRKRGDEMFITIGNFKREMILPTVLARRKATDATLHEGLLEIRFEMQETAVSPDASPDTA
;
A
#
# COMPACT_ATOMS: atom_id res chain seq x y z
N MET A 1 -0.89 -19.50 -3.06
CA MET A 1 -1.72 -18.29 -3.10
C MET A 1 -0.84 -17.10 -3.42
N ARG A 2 -1.28 -16.25 -4.35
CA ARG A 2 -0.58 -15.08 -4.89
C ARG A 2 -1.49 -13.84 -4.81
N ILE A 3 -0.97 -12.70 -4.37
CA ILE A 3 -1.71 -11.42 -4.28
C ILE A 3 -1.09 -10.39 -5.23
N ILE A 4 -1.87 -9.81 -6.14
CA ILE A 4 -1.39 -8.85 -7.12
C ILE A 4 -2.21 -7.57 -7.01
N LEU A 5 -1.54 -6.47 -6.68
CA LEU A 5 -2.17 -5.17 -6.49
C LEU A 5 -1.91 -4.28 -7.70
N TYR A 6 -2.97 -3.73 -8.27
CA TYR A 6 -2.91 -2.79 -9.38
C TYR A 6 -2.99 -1.36 -8.86
N LEU A 7 -2.00 -0.54 -9.24
CA LEU A 7 -1.82 0.83 -8.79
C LEU A 7 -1.70 1.79 -9.98
N GLY A 8 -2.09 3.05 -9.80
CA GLY A 8 -1.92 4.10 -10.80
C GLY A 8 -2.83 5.30 -10.57
N LYS A 9 -2.70 6.31 -11.43
CA LYS A 9 -3.58 7.48 -11.41
C LYS A 9 -5.02 7.10 -11.80
N GLY A 10 -6.02 7.86 -11.32
CA GLY A 10 -7.41 7.72 -11.79
C GLY A 10 -7.52 7.81 -13.31
N GLY A 11 -8.34 6.95 -13.93
CA GLY A 11 -8.60 6.95 -15.38
C GLY A 11 -7.55 6.27 -16.27
N VAL A 12 -6.49 5.67 -15.70
CA VAL A 12 -5.45 4.98 -16.49
C VAL A 12 -5.82 3.55 -16.92
N GLY A 13 -6.93 3.00 -16.39
CA GLY A 13 -7.41 1.64 -16.69
C GLY A 13 -6.93 0.56 -15.72
N LYS A 14 -6.72 0.90 -14.43
CA LYS A 14 -6.34 -0.06 -13.38
C LYS A 14 -7.33 -1.22 -13.25
N THR A 15 -8.61 -0.87 -13.08
CA THR A 15 -9.71 -1.82 -12.92
C THR A 15 -9.81 -2.78 -14.09
N THR A 16 -9.75 -2.25 -15.32
CA THR A 16 -9.76 -3.07 -16.54
C THR A 16 -8.57 -4.03 -16.57
N MET A 17 -7.35 -3.58 -16.22
CA MET A 17 -6.17 -4.45 -16.19
C MET A 17 -6.21 -5.49 -15.06
N ALA A 18 -6.75 -5.12 -13.90
CA ALA A 18 -6.97 -6.03 -12.78
C ALA A 18 -7.98 -7.13 -13.16
N ALA A 19 -9.13 -6.74 -13.73
CA ALA A 19 -10.15 -7.66 -14.21
C ALA A 19 -9.62 -8.56 -15.35
N ALA A 20 -8.90 -8.01 -16.32
CA ALA A 20 -8.26 -8.76 -17.41
C ALA A 20 -7.26 -9.80 -16.88
N THR A 21 -6.44 -9.41 -15.88
CA THR A 21 -5.51 -10.32 -15.21
C THR A 21 -6.23 -11.46 -14.49
N ALA A 22 -7.35 -11.16 -13.85
CA ALA A 22 -8.14 -12.15 -13.14
C ALA A 22 -8.83 -13.14 -14.09
N VAL A 23 -9.44 -12.64 -15.17
CA VAL A 23 -10.03 -13.45 -16.24
C VAL A 23 -8.98 -14.41 -16.81
N ARG A 24 -7.83 -13.88 -17.24
CA ARG A 24 -6.77 -14.71 -17.82
C ARG A 24 -6.19 -15.71 -16.82
N SER A 25 -6.10 -15.34 -15.56
CA SER A 25 -5.69 -16.28 -14.50
C SER A 25 -6.67 -17.44 -14.32
N ALA A 26 -7.98 -17.17 -14.38
CA ALA A 26 -9.01 -18.19 -14.29
C ALA A 26 -9.01 -19.12 -15.52
N GLU A 27 -8.82 -18.57 -16.72
CA GLU A 27 -8.68 -19.34 -17.97
C GLU A 27 -7.47 -20.28 -17.95
N LEU A 28 -6.40 -19.90 -17.25
CA LEU A 28 -5.21 -20.74 -17.04
C LEU A 28 -5.43 -21.80 -15.93
N GLY A 29 -6.63 -21.91 -15.37
CA GLY A 29 -7.03 -22.94 -14.41
C GLY A 29 -6.82 -22.57 -12.94
N TYR A 30 -6.42 -21.34 -12.63
CA TYR A 30 -6.23 -20.91 -11.24
C TYR A 30 -7.52 -20.41 -10.63
N LYS A 31 -7.82 -20.87 -9.41
CA LYS A 31 -8.96 -20.36 -8.66
C LYS A 31 -8.70 -18.90 -8.25
N THR A 32 -9.38 -17.96 -8.87
CA THR A 32 -9.02 -16.54 -8.85
C THR A 32 -10.13 -15.68 -8.28
N LEU A 33 -9.77 -14.77 -7.36
CA LEU A 33 -10.62 -13.69 -6.88
C LEU A 33 -10.11 -12.36 -7.43
N VAL A 34 -11.00 -11.52 -7.97
CA VAL A 34 -10.75 -10.09 -8.17
C VAL A 34 -11.58 -9.28 -7.20
N ALA A 35 -10.96 -8.35 -6.49
CA ALA A 35 -11.63 -7.48 -5.55
C ALA A 35 -11.30 -6.01 -5.84
N SER A 36 -12.32 -5.16 -5.81
CA SER A 36 -12.13 -3.72 -5.87
C SER A 36 -12.24 -3.12 -4.48
N THR A 37 -11.32 -2.21 -4.17
CA THR A 37 -11.38 -1.32 -3.00
C THR A 37 -11.86 0.08 -3.40
N ASP A 38 -12.21 0.30 -4.67
CA ASP A 38 -12.67 1.58 -5.18
C ASP A 38 -14.18 1.73 -4.96
N ILE A 39 -14.58 2.88 -4.42
CA ILE A 39 -15.97 3.27 -4.14
C ILE A 39 -16.76 3.43 -5.45
N ALA A 40 -16.09 3.66 -6.57
CA ALA A 40 -16.71 3.99 -7.86
C ALA A 40 -17.38 2.82 -8.61
N HIS A 41 -17.58 1.64 -8.00
CA HIS A 41 -18.20 0.44 -8.61
C HIS A 41 -17.64 0.05 -10.00
N SER A 42 -16.38 0.40 -10.26
CA SER A 42 -15.78 0.27 -11.60
C SER A 42 -15.53 -1.18 -12.01
N LEU A 43 -15.52 -2.12 -11.05
CA LEU A 43 -15.25 -3.53 -11.33
C LEU A 43 -16.52 -4.25 -11.79
N ALA A 44 -17.67 -3.93 -11.20
CA ALA A 44 -18.98 -4.38 -11.66
C ALA A 44 -19.22 -3.97 -13.11
N ASP A 45 -18.97 -2.70 -13.43
CA ASP A 45 -19.08 -2.16 -14.79
C ASP A 45 -18.10 -2.85 -15.75
N SER A 46 -16.84 -3.08 -15.33
CA SER A 46 -15.85 -3.75 -16.18
C SER A 46 -16.22 -5.20 -16.49
N LEU A 47 -16.86 -5.91 -15.56
CA LEU A 47 -17.28 -7.30 -15.72
C LEU A 47 -18.67 -7.44 -16.33
N ASP A 48 -19.40 -6.34 -16.53
CA ASP A 48 -20.79 -6.30 -16.99
C ASP A 48 -21.74 -7.11 -16.09
N MET A 49 -21.55 -7.03 -14.78
CA MET A 49 -22.38 -7.73 -13.80
C MET A 49 -22.44 -7.01 -12.45
N PRO A 50 -23.58 -7.06 -11.74
CA PRO A 50 -23.67 -6.49 -10.41
C PRO A 50 -22.79 -7.27 -9.42
N LEU A 51 -22.02 -6.55 -8.62
CA LEU A 51 -21.19 -7.09 -7.55
C LEU A 51 -21.63 -6.57 -6.19
N GLY A 52 -21.29 -7.31 -5.14
CA GLY A 52 -21.55 -6.94 -3.76
C GLY A 52 -20.36 -7.27 -2.86
N ASP A 53 -20.62 -7.18 -1.55
CA ASP A 53 -19.67 -7.39 -0.46
C ASP A 53 -19.17 -8.83 -0.33
N LYS A 54 -19.83 -9.79 -0.98
CA LYS A 54 -19.44 -11.21 -0.95
C LYS A 54 -18.94 -11.67 -2.32
N PRO A 55 -17.89 -12.52 -2.36
CA PRO A 55 -17.43 -13.12 -3.60
C PRO A 55 -18.54 -13.87 -4.33
N VAL A 56 -18.82 -13.46 -5.57
CA VAL A 56 -19.75 -14.11 -6.49
C VAL A 56 -18.96 -14.74 -7.63
N GLN A 57 -19.35 -15.93 -8.06
CA GLN A 57 -18.72 -16.59 -9.20
C GLN A 57 -19.15 -15.90 -10.50
N VAL A 58 -18.19 -15.42 -11.26
CA VAL A 58 -18.38 -14.69 -12.54
C VAL A 58 -18.21 -15.62 -13.74
N ALA A 59 -17.24 -16.52 -13.66
CA ALA A 59 -16.93 -17.51 -14.68
C ALA A 59 -16.35 -18.77 -14.02
N GLU A 60 -16.02 -19.78 -14.83
CA GLU A 60 -15.25 -20.92 -14.34
C GLU A 60 -13.94 -20.44 -13.73
N ASN A 61 -13.65 -20.85 -12.49
CA ASN A 61 -12.48 -20.45 -11.70
C ASN A 61 -12.34 -18.94 -11.40
N LEU A 62 -13.35 -18.09 -11.68
CA LEU A 62 -13.30 -16.65 -11.42
C LEU A 62 -14.41 -16.21 -10.45
N TRP A 63 -14.00 -15.52 -9.39
CA TRP A 63 -14.88 -14.83 -8.45
C TRP A 63 -14.56 -13.35 -8.44
N ALA A 64 -15.58 -12.53 -8.20
CA ALA A 64 -15.45 -11.09 -8.06
C ALA A 64 -16.19 -10.58 -6.82
N GLN A 65 -15.67 -9.51 -6.24
CA GLN A 65 -16.23 -8.85 -5.06
C GLN A 65 -15.97 -7.33 -5.16
N GLU A 66 -16.91 -6.52 -4.73
CA GLU A 66 -16.67 -5.10 -4.46
C GLU A 66 -16.78 -4.86 -2.97
N ILE A 67 -15.70 -4.35 -2.36
CA ILE A 67 -15.66 -4.13 -0.92
C ILE A 67 -16.46 -2.87 -0.63
N SER A 68 -17.59 -3.04 0.06
CA SER A 68 -18.42 -1.91 0.52
C SER A 68 -17.99 -1.51 1.91
N VAL A 69 -17.30 -0.37 2.00
CA VAL A 69 -16.84 0.18 3.27
C VAL A 69 -17.99 0.40 4.24
N VAL A 70 -19.11 0.94 3.78
CA VAL A 70 -20.27 1.25 4.64
C VAL A 70 -20.85 -0.03 5.24
N ALA A 71 -21.07 -1.06 4.42
CA ALA A 71 -21.60 -2.35 4.90
C ALA A 71 -20.61 -3.06 5.84
N ASP A 72 -19.30 -2.92 5.59
CA ASP A 72 -18.27 -3.57 6.39
C ASP A 72 -17.94 -2.82 7.68
N ILE A 73 -18.03 -1.48 7.70
CA ILE A 73 -17.98 -0.72 8.95
C ILE A 73 -19.08 -1.22 9.88
N HIS A 74 -20.29 -1.51 9.39
CA HIS A 74 -21.36 -2.13 10.19
C HIS A 74 -21.01 -3.54 10.71
N ASN A 75 -20.33 -4.36 9.91
CA ASN A 75 -19.94 -5.72 10.32
C ASN A 75 -18.76 -5.73 11.31
N TYR A 76 -17.80 -4.81 11.14
CA TYR A 76 -16.70 -4.58 12.08
C TYR A 76 -17.10 -3.65 13.23
N TRP A 77 -18.31 -3.05 13.18
CA TRP A 77 -18.84 -2.11 14.17
C TRP A 77 -18.93 -2.73 15.53
N ASP A 78 -19.38 -3.97 15.65
CA ASP A 78 -19.45 -4.65 16.95
C ASP A 78 -18.06 -4.83 17.59
N THR A 79 -17.00 -4.86 16.77
CA THR A 79 -15.59 -4.93 17.23
C THR A 79 -14.98 -3.54 17.46
N LEU A 80 -15.36 -2.54 16.65
CA LEU A 80 -14.89 -1.14 16.74
C LEU A 80 -15.74 -0.28 17.70
N GLN A 81 -16.91 -0.76 18.13
CA GLN A 81 -17.81 -0.08 19.07
C GLN A 81 -17.11 0.19 20.40
N GLY A 82 -16.31 -0.76 20.89
CA GLY A 82 -15.51 -0.56 22.10
C GLY A 82 -14.54 0.62 21.96
N PHE A 83 -13.94 0.79 20.77
CA PHE A 83 -12.99 1.86 20.46
C PHE A 83 -13.66 3.24 20.38
N VAL A 84 -14.82 3.35 19.74
CA VAL A 84 -15.53 4.63 19.55
C VAL A 84 -16.38 5.02 20.76
N ALA A 85 -16.97 4.07 21.49
CA ALA A 85 -17.76 4.33 22.69
C ALA A 85 -16.93 4.97 23.82
N GLY A 86 -15.61 4.77 23.83
CA GLY A 86 -14.70 5.45 24.76
C GLY A 86 -14.29 6.88 24.36
N LEU A 87 -14.48 7.24 23.09
CA LEU A 87 -14.17 8.54 22.51
C LEU A 87 -15.35 9.52 22.59
N LEU A 88 -16.57 9.01 22.45
CA LEU A 88 -17.80 9.80 22.54
C LEU A 88 -18.32 9.77 23.98
N ALA A 89 -17.89 10.77 24.75
CA ALA A 89 -18.41 11.06 26.07
C ALA A 89 -19.84 11.62 25.97
N ASP A 90 -20.80 10.80 25.56
CA ASP A 90 -22.22 10.95 25.85
C ASP A 90 -22.97 9.70 25.36
N GLY A 91 -23.05 8.70 26.24
CA GLY A 91 -23.77 7.45 26.02
C GLY A 91 -25.29 7.64 25.96
N ARG A 92 -25.77 8.32 24.91
CA ARG A 92 -27.19 8.42 24.59
C ARG A 92 -27.44 8.17 23.10
N GLY A 93 -27.71 6.90 22.81
CA GLY A 93 -28.58 6.44 21.73
C GLY A 93 -28.31 6.99 20.34
N LEU A 94 -27.29 6.49 19.65
CA LEU A 94 -27.10 6.71 18.22
C LEU A 94 -26.59 5.42 17.56
N SER A 95 -27.45 4.41 17.44
CA SER A 95 -27.07 3.12 16.83
C SER A 95 -26.96 3.15 15.31
N ASN A 96 -27.47 4.19 14.62
CA ASN A 96 -27.45 4.25 13.15
C ASN A 96 -26.82 5.52 12.56
N VAL A 97 -26.68 6.62 13.34
CA VAL A 97 -26.22 7.92 12.81
C VAL A 97 -24.68 8.04 12.84
N VAL A 98 -24.01 7.28 13.70
CA VAL A 98 -22.55 7.35 13.86
C VAL A 98 -21.80 6.58 12.77
N ALA A 99 -22.43 5.59 12.11
CA ALA A 99 -21.81 4.86 11.00
C ALA A 99 -21.55 5.78 9.79
N ASP A 100 -22.48 6.69 9.48
CA ASP A 100 -22.31 7.71 8.44
C ASP A 100 -21.23 8.74 8.83
N GLU A 101 -21.17 9.15 10.10
CA GLU A 101 -20.15 10.09 10.61
C GLU A 101 -18.74 9.45 10.74
N LEU A 102 -18.64 8.13 10.93
CA LEU A 102 -17.37 7.40 10.96
C LEU A 102 -16.90 6.93 9.59
N SER A 103 -17.82 6.75 8.64
CA SER A 103 -17.45 6.67 7.22
C SER A 103 -16.73 7.96 6.77
N ALA A 104 -16.86 9.05 7.52
CA ALA A 104 -16.11 10.29 7.32
C ALA A 104 -14.74 10.32 8.03
N PHE A 105 -14.33 9.27 8.78
CA PHE A 105 -12.96 9.20 9.31
C PHE A 105 -11.98 8.93 8.17
N PRO A 106 -11.02 9.84 7.90
CA PRO A 106 -10.06 9.65 6.82
C PRO A 106 -9.25 8.37 7.05
N GLY A 107 -9.14 7.50 6.04
CA GLY A 107 -8.34 6.28 6.10
C GLY A 107 -9.10 5.00 6.52
N MET A 108 -10.41 5.06 6.78
CA MET A 108 -11.19 3.88 7.21
C MET A 108 -11.52 2.92 6.06
N ASP A 109 -11.92 3.45 4.91
CA ASP A 109 -12.31 2.74 3.68
C ASP A 109 -11.25 1.72 3.24
N GLU A 110 -10.09 2.29 3.23
CA GLU A 110 -8.76 1.79 3.15
C GLU A 110 -8.38 0.69 4.17
N ILE A 111 -8.58 0.91 5.48
CA ILE A 111 -8.30 -0.11 6.51
C ILE A 111 -9.21 -1.31 6.35
N VAL A 112 -10.50 -1.08 6.07
CA VAL A 112 -11.47 -2.13 5.81
C VAL A 112 -11.03 -2.97 4.60
N SER A 113 -10.65 -2.30 3.51
CA SER A 113 -10.12 -2.93 2.31
C SER A 113 -8.91 -3.81 2.61
N LEU A 114 -7.97 -3.30 3.41
CA LEU A 114 -6.78 -4.01 3.88
C LEU A 114 -7.12 -5.23 4.75
N LEU A 115 -8.08 -5.12 5.67
CA LEU A 115 -8.54 -6.24 6.50
C LEU A 115 -9.19 -7.34 5.67
N HIS A 116 -9.96 -6.97 4.63
CA HIS A 116 -10.50 -7.94 3.67
C HIS A 116 -9.41 -8.66 2.88
N ILE A 117 -8.40 -7.94 2.40
CA ILE A 117 -7.23 -8.54 1.74
C ILE A 117 -6.53 -9.51 2.70
N ASN A 118 -6.34 -9.14 3.97
CA ASN A 118 -5.75 -10.01 4.99
C ASN A 118 -6.60 -11.26 5.23
N LYS A 119 -7.93 -11.11 5.32
CA LYS A 119 -8.86 -12.22 5.49
C LYS A 119 -8.73 -13.22 4.35
N GLN A 120 -8.78 -12.75 3.10
CA GLN A 120 -8.60 -13.61 1.93
C GLN A 120 -7.22 -14.30 1.95
N ALA A 121 -6.19 -13.57 2.37
CA ALA A 121 -4.84 -14.13 2.50
C ALA A 121 -4.74 -15.25 3.54
N LYS A 122 -5.48 -15.14 4.65
CA LYS A 122 -5.52 -16.15 5.73
C LYS A 122 -6.33 -17.37 5.35
N GLU A 123 -7.51 -17.17 4.78
CA GLU A 123 -8.43 -18.27 4.47
C GLU A 123 -7.93 -19.14 3.31
N ARG A 124 -7.09 -18.59 2.41
CA ARG A 124 -6.44 -19.31 1.29
C ARG A 124 -7.43 -20.08 0.40
N HIS A 125 -8.64 -19.55 0.24
CA HIS A 125 -9.67 -20.14 -0.63
C HIS A 125 -9.35 -20.03 -2.11
N PHE A 126 -8.42 -19.16 -2.50
CA PHE A 126 -8.06 -18.84 -3.87
C PHE A 126 -6.56 -19.02 -4.10
N ASP A 127 -6.20 -19.46 -5.30
CA ASP A 127 -4.82 -19.51 -5.76
C ASP A 127 -4.29 -18.10 -6.05
N ARG A 128 -5.17 -17.21 -6.51
CA ARG A 128 -4.84 -15.83 -6.90
C ARG A 128 -5.87 -14.84 -6.38
N VAL A 129 -5.38 -13.73 -5.85
CA VAL A 129 -6.19 -12.60 -5.39
C VAL A 129 -5.67 -11.35 -6.09
N ILE A 130 -6.49 -10.76 -6.96
CA ILE A 130 -6.18 -9.56 -7.73
C ILE A 130 -6.92 -8.38 -7.09
N ILE A 131 -6.19 -7.35 -6.68
CA ILE A 131 -6.76 -6.19 -6.02
C ILE A 131 -6.67 -4.99 -6.94
N ASP A 132 -7.82 -4.43 -7.30
CA ASP A 132 -7.90 -3.08 -7.87
C ASP A 132 -7.90 -2.08 -6.70
N ALA A 133 -6.74 -1.48 -6.48
CA ALA A 133 -6.55 -0.55 -5.37
C ALA A 133 -6.95 0.88 -5.78
N ALA A 134 -7.45 1.63 -4.79
CA ALA A 134 -7.65 3.07 -4.90
C ALA A 134 -6.34 3.81 -5.26
N PRO A 135 -6.41 5.07 -5.73
CA PRO A 135 -5.27 5.79 -6.29
C PRO A 135 -4.02 5.81 -5.40
N THR A 136 -2.86 5.77 -6.07
CA THR A 136 -1.48 5.47 -5.63
C THR A 136 -0.93 6.08 -4.33
N GLY A 137 -1.59 7.08 -3.75
CA GLY A 137 -1.14 7.76 -2.53
C GLY A 137 -1.93 7.41 -1.28
N GLU A 138 -3.19 7.00 -1.40
CA GLU A 138 -4.12 6.83 -0.28
C GLU A 138 -4.00 5.43 0.33
N THR A 139 -4.05 4.38 -0.49
CA THR A 139 -4.00 2.97 -0.05
C THR A 139 -2.71 2.58 0.70
N ILE A 140 -1.59 3.24 0.45
CA ILE A 140 -0.31 2.90 1.11
C ILE A 140 -0.09 3.75 2.38
N ARG A 141 -0.71 4.94 2.49
CA ARG A 141 -0.67 5.76 3.72
C ARG A 141 -1.25 5.00 4.93
N LEU A 142 -2.15 4.09 4.68
CA LEU A 142 -2.83 3.25 5.69
C LEU A 142 -1.90 2.30 6.43
N LEU A 143 -0.90 1.78 5.72
CA LEU A 143 0.07 0.85 6.30
C LEU A 143 1.04 1.58 7.24
N THR A 144 0.89 2.91 7.36
CA THR A 144 1.58 3.79 8.31
C THR A 144 0.69 4.28 9.45
N MET A 145 -0.62 4.00 9.37
CA MET A 145 -1.60 4.47 10.37
C MET A 145 -1.59 3.77 11.73
N PRO A 146 -1.01 2.56 11.96
CA PRO A 146 -0.94 1.99 13.31
C PRO A 146 -0.26 2.94 14.31
N ASP A 147 0.76 3.68 13.86
CA ASP A 147 1.49 4.65 14.69
C ASP A 147 0.64 5.90 15.00
N THR A 148 -0.26 6.27 14.08
CA THR A 148 -1.19 7.39 14.26
C THR A 148 -2.28 7.02 15.27
N PHE A 149 -2.85 5.82 15.18
CA PHE A 149 -3.81 5.31 16.16
C PHE A 149 -3.19 5.16 17.55
N ARG A 150 -1.95 4.65 17.66
CA ARG A 150 -1.17 4.66 18.91
C ARG A 150 -1.00 6.07 19.48
N TRP A 151 -0.69 7.04 18.64
CA TRP A 151 -0.54 8.43 19.07
C TRP A 151 -1.85 9.03 19.58
N TYR A 152 -2.97 8.81 18.87
CA TYR A 152 -4.30 9.23 19.32
C TYR A 152 -4.71 8.54 20.63
N ALA A 153 -4.53 7.22 20.73
CA ALA A 153 -4.80 6.44 21.94
C ALA A 153 -3.97 6.93 23.14
N GLY A 154 -2.68 7.22 22.92
CA GLY A 154 -1.78 7.80 23.91
C GLY A 154 -2.13 9.25 24.30
N HIS A 155 -2.82 9.98 23.44
CA HIS A 155 -3.33 11.32 23.75
C HIS A 155 -4.61 11.25 24.60
N ILE A 156 -5.53 10.35 24.25
CA ILE A 156 -6.79 10.11 24.96
C ILE A 156 -6.53 9.57 26.38
N SER A 157 -5.60 8.62 26.53
CA SER A 157 -5.23 8.08 27.85
C SER A 157 -4.61 9.14 28.77
N ARG A 158 -3.82 10.06 28.22
CA ARG A 158 -3.27 11.21 28.96
C ARG A 158 -4.36 12.23 29.33
N ALA A 159 -5.28 12.53 28.42
CA ALA A 159 -6.42 13.40 28.70
C ALA A 159 -7.34 12.82 29.81
N GLN A 160 -7.58 11.50 29.80
CA GLN A 160 -8.32 10.82 30.86
C GLN A 160 -7.56 10.82 32.20
N SER A 161 -6.22 10.67 32.19
CA SER A 161 -5.43 10.65 33.43
C SER A 161 -5.51 11.93 34.26
N GLY A 162 -5.74 13.09 33.61
CA GLY A 162 -5.97 14.38 34.26
C GLY A 162 -7.35 14.48 34.93
N VAL A 163 -8.38 13.86 34.35
CA VAL A 163 -9.77 13.88 34.82
C VAL A 163 -10.01 12.81 35.90
N VAL A 164 -9.34 11.67 35.82
CA VAL A 164 -9.49 10.52 36.75
C VAL A 164 -9.06 10.84 38.19
N LYS A 165 -8.13 11.79 38.40
CA LYS A 165 -7.73 12.20 39.75
C LYS A 165 -8.83 12.93 40.54
N ALA A 166 -9.82 13.53 39.86
CA ALA A 166 -10.91 14.26 40.49
C ALA A 166 -12.17 13.40 40.76
N LEU A 167 -12.33 12.25 40.09
CA LEU A 167 -13.54 11.42 40.11
C LEU A 167 -13.36 10.04 40.77
N ARG A 168 -12.27 9.87 41.54
CA ARG A 168 -11.86 8.61 42.19
C ARG A 168 -12.95 7.85 42.98
N PRO A 169 -13.92 8.49 43.67
CA PRO A 169 -14.98 7.75 44.38
C PRO A 169 -16.12 7.20 43.48
N PHE A 170 -16.22 7.61 42.21
CA PHE A 170 -17.28 7.18 41.27
C PHE A 170 -16.74 6.33 40.10
N ALA A 171 -15.45 6.02 40.09
CA ALA A 171 -14.73 5.45 38.94
C ALA A 171 -14.97 3.94 38.69
N GLY A 172 -15.68 3.23 39.57
CA GLY A 172 -15.81 1.77 39.53
C GLY A 172 -16.41 1.17 38.25
N ARG A 173 -17.05 1.98 37.40
CA ARG A 173 -17.65 1.57 36.12
C ARG A 173 -16.95 2.15 34.88
N PHE A 174 -16.23 3.26 35.04
CA PHE A 174 -15.49 3.93 33.94
C PHE A 174 -14.13 3.27 33.64
N LEU A 175 -13.63 2.43 34.55
CA LEU A 175 -12.34 1.73 34.43
C LEU A 175 -12.40 0.42 33.63
N GLN A 176 -13.56 -0.02 33.14
CA GLN A 176 -13.68 -1.24 32.31
C GLN A 176 -13.46 -0.97 30.80
N GLY A 177 -13.84 0.21 30.30
CA GLY A 177 -13.59 0.61 28.90
C GLY A 177 -12.12 0.74 28.47
N PRO A 178 -11.17 1.19 29.31
CA PRO A 178 -9.76 1.34 28.91
C PRO A 178 -9.06 0.04 28.53
N ALA A 179 -9.44 -1.09 29.14
CA ALA A 179 -8.82 -2.39 28.87
C ALA A 179 -9.30 -2.99 27.54
N GLU A 180 -10.61 -2.96 27.28
CA GLU A 180 -11.20 -3.43 26.01
C GLU A 180 -10.73 -2.60 24.82
N ILE A 181 -10.59 -1.28 24.99
CA ILE A 181 -10.03 -0.39 23.97
C ILE A 181 -8.56 -0.73 23.68
N LEU A 182 -7.77 -0.97 24.72
CA LEU A 182 -6.36 -1.35 24.57
C LEU A 182 -6.22 -2.71 23.89
N GLU A 183 -7.09 -3.66 24.22
CA GLU A 183 -7.14 -4.97 23.57
C GLU A 183 -7.54 -4.87 22.10
N ALA A 184 -8.57 -4.09 21.76
CA ALA A 184 -8.97 -3.84 20.37
C ALA A 184 -7.85 -3.18 19.56
N LEU A 185 -7.16 -2.18 20.13
CA LEU A 185 -5.99 -1.55 19.52
C LEU A 185 -4.84 -2.54 19.29
N THR A 186 -4.60 -3.43 20.25
CA THR A 186 -3.56 -4.47 20.14
C THR A 186 -3.91 -5.45 19.01
N ARG A 187 -5.17 -5.90 18.92
CA ARG A 187 -5.63 -6.78 17.83
C ARG A 187 -5.54 -6.11 16.46
N LEU A 188 -5.85 -4.82 16.36
CA LEU A 188 -5.67 -4.05 15.12
C LEU A 188 -4.19 -3.89 14.75
N ASP A 189 -3.31 -3.66 15.72
CA ASP A 189 -1.87 -3.59 15.48
C ASP A 189 -1.31 -4.93 15.00
N GLU A 190 -1.71 -6.04 15.62
CA GLU A 190 -1.35 -7.40 15.17
C GLU A 190 -1.86 -7.67 13.76
N ALA A 191 -3.14 -7.39 13.47
CA ALA A 191 -3.72 -7.60 12.15
C ALA A 191 -3.05 -6.76 11.06
N THR A 192 -2.68 -5.51 11.36
CA THR A 192 -1.98 -4.63 10.42
C THR A 192 -0.51 -5.04 10.24
N ALA A 193 0.17 -5.51 11.28
CA ALA A 193 1.53 -6.03 11.21
C ALA A 193 1.61 -7.30 10.35
N GLU A 194 0.69 -8.25 10.56
CA GLU A 194 0.58 -9.48 9.74
C GLU A 194 0.29 -9.16 8.27
N LEU A 195 -0.63 -8.22 8.03
CA LEU A 195 -0.93 -7.78 6.68
C LEU A 195 0.29 -7.14 6.01
N ARG A 196 1.00 -6.26 6.72
CA ARG A 196 2.24 -5.66 6.22
C ARG A 196 3.27 -6.74 5.88
N GLN A 197 3.41 -7.78 6.71
CA GLN A 197 4.29 -8.91 6.41
C GLN A 197 3.87 -9.63 5.13
N THR A 198 2.56 -9.84 4.94
CA THR A 198 2.02 -10.48 3.73
C THR A 198 2.25 -9.63 2.47
N LEU A 199 1.97 -8.33 2.55
CA LEU A 199 2.08 -7.39 1.43
C LEU A 199 3.53 -7.05 1.06
N SER A 200 4.46 -7.09 2.02
CA SER A 200 5.89 -6.88 1.78
C SER A 200 6.64 -8.15 1.37
N ASN A 201 6.02 -9.33 1.46
CA ASN A 201 6.65 -10.58 1.05
C ASN A 201 6.58 -10.75 -0.49
N PRO A 202 7.73 -10.73 -1.21
CA PRO A 202 7.78 -10.84 -2.67
C PRO A 202 7.38 -12.21 -3.22
N ASP A 203 7.36 -13.26 -2.40
CA ASP A 203 6.88 -14.58 -2.80
C ASP A 203 5.35 -14.68 -2.80
N ILE A 204 4.68 -13.78 -2.09
CA ILE A 204 3.22 -13.78 -1.93
C ILE A 204 2.60 -12.61 -2.70
N SER A 205 3.12 -11.40 -2.52
CA SER A 205 2.52 -10.16 -2.98
C SER A 205 3.39 -9.45 -4.01
N SER A 206 2.76 -8.77 -4.97
CA SER A 206 3.44 -7.80 -5.83
C SER A 206 2.52 -6.66 -6.22
N TYR A 207 3.14 -5.56 -6.63
CA TYR A 207 2.49 -4.35 -7.05
C TYR A 207 2.82 -4.09 -8.52
N ARG A 208 1.79 -3.78 -9.30
CA ARG A 208 1.89 -3.44 -10.72
C ARG A 208 1.37 -2.06 -10.95
N VAL A 209 2.18 -1.22 -11.57
CA VAL A 209 1.83 0.18 -11.83
C VAL A 209 1.31 0.32 -13.25
N VAL A 210 0.03 0.68 -13.38
CA VAL A 210 -0.62 1.00 -14.65
C VAL A 210 -0.48 2.50 -14.90
N LEU A 211 -0.02 2.84 -16.10
CA LEU A 211 0.14 4.22 -16.52
C LEU A 211 -0.20 4.37 -17.99
N GLN A 212 -0.46 5.62 -18.39
CA GLN A 212 -0.54 6.00 -19.79
C GLN A 212 0.73 6.78 -20.16
N PRO A 213 1.17 6.70 -21.41
CA PRO A 213 2.33 7.43 -21.95
C PRO A 213 2.05 8.94 -22.08
N GLU A 214 1.87 9.60 -20.93
CA GLU A 214 1.65 11.03 -20.78
C GLU A 214 2.50 11.55 -19.62
N LYS A 215 3.10 12.74 -19.78
CA LYS A 215 4.05 13.32 -18.81
C LYS A 215 3.56 13.26 -17.36
N MET A 216 2.35 13.73 -17.10
CA MET A 216 1.83 13.81 -15.72
C MET A 216 1.59 12.42 -15.12
N VAL A 217 1.16 11.45 -15.94
CA VAL A 217 0.87 10.10 -15.50
C VAL A 217 2.17 9.35 -15.22
N VAL A 218 3.18 9.52 -16.07
CA VAL A 218 4.53 8.96 -15.85
C VAL A 218 5.15 9.49 -14.55
N ARG A 219 5.08 10.81 -14.29
CA ARG A 219 5.58 11.39 -13.03
C ARG A 219 4.86 10.86 -11.79
N GLU A 220 3.59 10.51 -11.90
CA GLU A 220 2.84 9.93 -10.79
C GLU A 220 3.24 8.47 -10.53
N ALA A 221 3.47 7.70 -11.60
CA ALA A 221 3.99 6.34 -11.51
C ALA A 221 5.40 6.30 -10.88
N GLU A 222 6.29 7.23 -11.26
CA GLU A 222 7.61 7.38 -10.65
C GLU A 222 7.49 7.57 -9.12
N ARG A 223 6.67 8.53 -8.68
CA ARG A 223 6.45 8.79 -7.23
C ARG A 223 5.88 7.57 -6.52
N ALA A 224 4.92 6.88 -7.14
CA ALA A 224 4.31 5.69 -6.58
C ALA A 224 5.34 4.58 -6.34
N ILE A 225 6.26 4.35 -7.29
CA ILE A 225 7.30 3.34 -7.16
C ILE A 225 8.33 3.73 -6.10
N SER A 226 8.75 4.99 -6.04
CA SER A 226 9.60 5.49 -4.93
C SER A 226 8.95 5.25 -3.57
N TYR A 227 7.63 5.47 -3.50
CA TYR A 227 6.85 5.29 -2.29
C TYR A 227 6.74 3.81 -1.91
N LEU A 228 6.46 2.92 -2.85
CA LEU A 228 6.45 1.46 -2.61
C LEU A 228 7.82 0.98 -2.11
N GLY A 229 8.90 1.45 -2.71
CA GLY A 229 10.27 1.16 -2.27
C GLY A 229 10.57 1.67 -0.85
N LEU A 230 10.12 2.88 -0.52
CA LEU A 230 10.21 3.43 0.82
C LEU A 230 9.52 2.55 1.86
N PHE A 231 8.43 1.85 1.52
CA PHE A 231 7.69 0.98 2.45
C PHE A 231 8.01 -0.51 2.37
N ASN A 232 8.94 -0.91 1.51
CA ASN A 232 9.33 -2.30 1.26
C ASN A 232 8.24 -3.13 0.56
N TYR A 233 7.49 -2.51 -0.36
CA TYR A 233 6.49 -3.20 -1.18
C TYR A 233 7.08 -3.61 -2.53
N PRO A 234 7.00 -4.92 -2.90
CA PRO A 234 7.63 -5.44 -4.10
C PRO A 234 6.90 -5.02 -5.37
N VAL A 235 7.51 -4.14 -6.16
CA VAL A 235 7.04 -3.81 -7.53
C VAL A 235 7.65 -4.80 -8.51
N ASP A 236 6.82 -5.52 -9.26
CA ASP A 236 7.30 -6.54 -10.20
C ASP A 236 7.14 -6.17 -11.67
N SER A 237 6.30 -5.19 -12.01
CA SER A 237 6.16 -4.72 -13.40
C SER A 237 5.42 -3.39 -13.52
N VAL A 238 5.50 -2.81 -14.72
CA VAL A 238 4.77 -1.61 -15.13
C VAL A 238 3.96 -1.93 -16.39
N ILE A 239 2.72 -1.43 -16.47
CA ILE A 239 1.82 -1.62 -17.60
C ILE A 239 1.56 -0.27 -18.26
N ILE A 240 1.97 -0.15 -19.51
CA ILE A 240 1.71 1.01 -20.37
C ILE A 240 0.39 0.76 -21.11
N ASN A 241 -0.67 1.40 -20.64
CA ASN A 241 -2.02 1.21 -21.17
C ASN A 241 -2.36 2.23 -22.26
N ARG A 242 -3.37 1.88 -23.06
CA ARG A 242 -3.94 2.68 -24.16
C ARG A 242 -2.89 3.03 -25.23
N ILE A 243 -2.09 2.06 -25.64
CA ILE A 243 -1.14 2.25 -26.75
C ILE A 243 -1.90 2.29 -28.07
N LEU A 244 -1.73 3.37 -28.82
CA LEU A 244 -2.40 3.53 -30.10
C LEU A 244 -1.86 2.49 -31.09
N PRO A 245 -2.72 1.70 -31.77
CA PRO A 245 -2.28 0.70 -32.75
C PRO A 245 -1.75 1.40 -34.01
N GLU A 246 -0.69 0.87 -34.63
CA GLU A 246 -0.23 1.35 -35.93
C GLU A 246 -1.28 1.07 -37.01
N SER A 247 -1.59 2.04 -37.85
CA SER A 247 -2.51 1.88 -38.98
C SER A 247 -1.98 2.65 -40.18
N ALA A 248 -2.04 2.01 -41.36
CA ALA A 248 -1.59 2.60 -42.62
C ALA A 248 -2.49 3.75 -43.11
N ASP A 249 -3.74 3.83 -42.62
CA ASP A 249 -4.75 4.81 -43.06
C ASP A 249 -5.12 5.78 -41.91
N GLU A 250 -4.11 6.29 -41.22
CA GLU A 250 -4.33 7.18 -40.08
C GLU A 250 -4.32 8.68 -40.45
N GLY A 251 -5.34 9.40 -39.99
CA GLY A 251 -5.40 10.86 -40.08
C GLY A 251 -4.30 11.54 -39.25
N ALA A 252 -3.96 12.79 -39.61
CA ALA A 252 -2.86 13.55 -39.00
C ALA A 252 -2.92 13.64 -37.46
N PHE A 253 -4.13 13.69 -36.89
CA PHE A 253 -4.34 13.71 -35.45
C PHE A 253 -3.81 12.45 -34.73
N TYR A 254 -4.10 11.25 -35.25
CA TYR A 254 -3.66 9.98 -34.66
C TYR A 254 -2.16 9.81 -34.78
N ARG A 255 -1.59 10.22 -35.92
CA ARG A 255 -0.13 10.24 -36.12
C ARG A 255 0.58 11.13 -35.10
N GLN A 256 0.11 12.36 -34.91
CA GLN A 256 0.71 13.27 -33.93
C GLN A 256 0.55 12.77 -32.49
N ARG A 257 -0.61 12.20 -32.15
CA ARG A 257 -0.84 11.58 -30.84
C ARG A 257 0.14 10.42 -30.59
N ARG A 258 0.35 9.56 -31.59
CA ARG A 258 1.30 8.46 -31.56
C ARG A 258 2.75 8.94 -31.41
N GLU A 259 3.16 9.98 -32.11
CA GLU A 259 4.50 10.57 -31.96
C GLU A 259 4.76 11.07 -30.52
N ILE A 260 3.78 11.76 -29.93
CA ILE A 260 3.83 12.17 -28.53
C ILE A 260 3.89 10.94 -27.61
N GLN A 261 3.09 9.93 -27.90
CA GLN A 261 3.04 8.68 -27.16
C GLN A 261 4.40 8.00 -27.14
N GLN A 262 5.02 7.85 -28.31
CA GLN A 262 6.31 7.19 -28.49
C GLN A 262 7.44 7.91 -27.75
N LYS A 263 7.40 9.25 -27.67
CA LYS A 263 8.34 10.01 -26.84
C LYS A 263 8.26 9.60 -25.36
N TYR A 264 7.06 9.46 -24.81
CA TYR A 264 6.88 9.07 -23.41
C TYR A 264 7.13 7.58 -23.20
N ILE A 265 6.80 6.71 -24.16
CA ILE A 265 7.14 5.28 -24.11
C ILE A 265 8.65 5.11 -23.97
N ARG A 266 9.47 5.79 -24.78
CA ARG A 266 10.94 5.75 -24.63
C ARG A 266 11.41 6.23 -23.27
N MET A 267 10.83 7.31 -22.76
CA MET A 267 11.12 7.80 -21.40
C MET A 267 10.77 6.75 -20.34
N ILE A 268 9.64 6.04 -20.48
CA ILE A 268 9.24 4.95 -19.58
C ILE A 268 10.25 3.80 -19.69
N GLU A 269 10.61 3.40 -20.91
CA GLU A 269 11.57 2.33 -21.18
C GLU A 269 12.97 2.58 -20.61
N ASP A 270 13.39 3.84 -20.52
CA ASP A 270 14.66 4.23 -19.91
C ASP A 270 14.53 4.34 -18.38
N ASN A 271 13.49 5.01 -17.89
CA ASN A 271 13.33 5.32 -16.47
C ASN A 271 13.02 4.07 -15.64
N PHE A 272 12.14 3.18 -16.11
CA PHE A 272 11.65 2.07 -15.29
C PHE A 272 12.53 0.83 -15.34
N ARG A 273 13.70 0.85 -16.01
CA ARG A 273 14.63 -0.27 -15.96
C ARG A 273 15.08 -0.53 -14.51
N PRO A 274 15.20 -1.80 -14.10
CA PRO A 274 15.05 -3.03 -14.88
C PRO A 274 13.64 -3.67 -14.82
N LEU A 275 12.59 -2.92 -14.44
CA LEU A 275 11.23 -3.47 -14.34
C LEU A 275 10.72 -3.90 -15.73
N PRO A 276 10.11 -5.10 -15.83
CA PRO A 276 9.38 -5.54 -17.01
C PRO A 276 8.24 -4.58 -17.35
N LEU A 277 8.12 -4.28 -18.65
CA LEU A 277 7.11 -3.40 -19.22
C LEU A 277 6.12 -4.20 -20.06
N TRP A 278 4.84 -4.01 -19.79
CA TRP A 278 3.75 -4.61 -20.55
C TRP A 278 3.00 -3.54 -21.34
N TYR A 279 2.59 -3.88 -22.55
CA TYR A 279 2.04 -2.92 -23.52
C TYR A 279 0.59 -3.31 -23.81
N ALA A 280 -0.36 -2.57 -23.26
CA ALA A 280 -1.78 -2.81 -23.47
C ALA A 280 -2.32 -1.92 -24.61
N PRO A 281 -2.91 -2.52 -25.67
CA PRO A 281 -3.41 -1.76 -26.82
C PRO A 281 -4.62 -0.90 -26.46
N TYR A 282 -4.86 0.14 -27.26
CA TYR A 282 -6.08 0.93 -27.21
C TYR A 282 -7.07 0.44 -28.26
N TYR A 283 -8.23 -0.01 -27.81
CA TYR A 283 -9.31 -0.44 -28.70
C TYR A 283 -10.23 0.73 -29.09
N SER A 284 -10.90 0.57 -30.23
CA SER A 284 -11.94 1.49 -30.70
C SER A 284 -13.30 1.27 -30.02
N HIS A 285 -13.40 0.34 -29.09
CA HIS A 285 -14.59 -0.04 -28.34
C HIS A 285 -14.23 -0.23 -26.86
N GLU A 286 -15.24 -0.26 -26.01
CA GLU A 286 -15.07 -0.47 -24.57
C GLU A 286 -14.65 -1.92 -24.26
N VAL A 287 -13.76 -2.08 -23.29
CA VAL A 287 -13.31 -3.40 -22.82
C VAL A 287 -14.18 -3.80 -21.63
N VAL A 288 -15.37 -4.29 -21.94
CA VAL A 288 -16.40 -4.66 -20.97
C VAL A 288 -16.78 -6.13 -21.16
N GLY A 289 -16.94 -6.84 -20.04
CA GLY A 289 -17.29 -8.25 -20.00
C GLY A 289 -16.09 -9.19 -20.19
N VAL A 290 -16.28 -10.44 -19.75
CA VAL A 290 -15.22 -11.48 -19.66
C VAL A 290 -14.49 -11.68 -20.99
N ALA A 291 -15.21 -11.71 -22.12
CA ALA A 291 -14.59 -11.96 -23.43
C ALA A 291 -13.65 -10.83 -23.88
N ALA A 292 -14.04 -9.56 -23.68
CA ALA A 292 -13.20 -8.42 -24.03
C ALA A 292 -11.98 -8.32 -23.10
N LEU A 293 -12.18 -8.57 -21.81
CA LEU A 293 -11.11 -8.59 -20.80
C LEU A 293 -10.09 -9.71 -21.06
N SER A 294 -10.55 -10.90 -21.46
CA SER A 294 -9.70 -12.00 -21.90
C SER A 294 -8.81 -11.58 -23.07
N ARG A 295 -9.41 -10.99 -24.10
CA ARG A 295 -8.68 -10.49 -25.27
C ARG A 295 -7.63 -9.44 -24.88
N LEU A 296 -7.98 -8.47 -24.03
CA LEU A 296 -7.03 -7.47 -23.54
C LEU A 296 -5.86 -8.12 -22.79
N ALA A 297 -6.13 -9.14 -21.97
CA ALA A 297 -5.08 -9.84 -21.25
C ALA A 297 -4.14 -10.59 -22.20
N VAL A 298 -4.67 -11.26 -23.22
CA VAL A 298 -3.87 -11.94 -24.26
C VAL A 298 -3.05 -10.94 -25.06
N ASP A 299 -3.65 -9.84 -25.51
CA ASP A 299 -2.92 -8.83 -26.28
C ASP A 299 -1.83 -8.11 -25.46
N CYS A 300 -1.99 -8.04 -24.13
CA CYS A 300 -1.03 -7.41 -23.23
C CYS A 300 0.09 -8.35 -22.75
N PHE A 301 -0.26 -9.55 -22.27
CA PHE A 301 0.67 -10.52 -21.66
C PHE A 301 1.11 -11.64 -22.62
N GLY A 302 0.42 -11.85 -23.74
CA GLY A 302 0.68 -12.94 -24.67
C GLY A 302 0.55 -14.31 -24.02
N GLU A 303 1.58 -15.14 -24.22
CA GLU A 303 1.68 -16.49 -23.63
C GLU A 303 2.13 -16.48 -22.17
N HIS A 304 2.50 -15.33 -21.62
CA HIS A 304 2.94 -15.25 -20.24
C HIS A 304 1.77 -15.37 -19.27
N ASP A 305 1.97 -16.18 -18.23
CA ASP A 305 1.03 -16.27 -17.12
C ASP A 305 1.02 -14.95 -16.34
N PRO A 306 -0.09 -14.19 -16.35
CA PRO A 306 -0.15 -12.88 -15.70
C PRO A 306 -0.15 -12.97 -14.18
N GLY A 307 -0.19 -14.16 -13.57
CA GLY A 307 -0.01 -14.34 -12.13
C GLY A 307 1.45 -14.48 -11.68
N SER A 308 2.38 -14.57 -12.63
CA SER A 308 3.81 -14.77 -12.33
C SER A 308 4.42 -13.55 -11.63
N ILE A 309 5.54 -13.78 -10.93
CA ILE A 309 6.40 -12.70 -10.44
C ILE A 309 7.36 -12.34 -11.58
N PHE A 310 7.21 -11.17 -12.17
CA PHE A 310 8.00 -10.80 -13.34
C PHE A 310 9.39 -10.25 -12.99
N TYR A 311 9.53 -9.69 -11.80
CA TYR A 311 10.79 -9.13 -11.33
C TYR A 311 10.88 -9.18 -9.81
N ARG A 312 12.09 -9.44 -9.29
CA ARG A 312 12.42 -9.38 -7.87
C ARG A 312 13.47 -8.30 -7.69
N GLY A 313 13.03 -7.12 -7.28
CA GLY A 313 13.93 -6.01 -7.00
C GLY A 313 14.66 -6.14 -5.68
N ILE A 314 15.59 -5.21 -5.44
CA ILE A 314 16.22 -5.02 -4.14
C ILE A 314 15.13 -4.56 -3.17
N LEU A 315 14.81 -5.42 -2.21
CA LEU A 315 14.04 -5.03 -1.04
C LEU A 315 14.98 -4.39 -0.02
N GLN A 316 14.40 -3.76 1.00
CA GLN A 316 15.16 -3.16 2.08
C GLN A 316 16.06 -4.21 2.73
N GLU A 317 17.35 -3.94 2.77
CA GLU A 317 18.35 -4.84 3.32
C GLU A 317 19.20 -4.14 4.39
N VAL A 318 19.62 -4.93 5.38
CA VAL A 318 20.57 -4.51 6.40
C VAL A 318 21.78 -5.42 6.26
N THR A 319 22.92 -4.83 5.93
CA THR A 319 24.18 -5.56 5.75
C THR A 319 25.23 -5.06 6.72
N GLU A 320 26.05 -5.96 7.25
CA GLU A 320 27.22 -5.62 8.05
C GLU A 320 28.41 -5.39 7.11
N THR A 321 29.12 -4.28 7.30
CA THR A 321 30.31 -3.94 6.52
C THR A 321 31.57 -4.53 7.16
N ALA A 322 32.63 -4.66 6.37
CA ALA A 322 33.89 -5.29 6.83
C ALA A 322 34.54 -4.59 8.04
N ASP A 323 34.22 -3.32 8.28
CA ASP A 323 34.68 -2.50 9.40
C ASP A 323 33.72 -2.52 10.62
N GLY A 324 32.71 -3.41 10.62
CA GLY A 324 31.79 -3.60 11.75
C GLY A 324 30.67 -2.56 11.86
N ALA A 325 30.56 -1.66 10.87
CA ALA A 325 29.39 -0.81 10.71
C ALA A 325 28.24 -1.56 10.02
N TYR A 326 27.07 -0.94 9.95
CA TYR A 326 25.90 -1.50 9.28
C TYR A 326 25.38 -0.52 8.23
N LEU A 327 24.95 -1.05 7.09
CA LEU A 327 24.29 -0.31 6.03
C LEU A 327 22.83 -0.72 5.94
N LEU A 328 21.93 0.25 6.08
CA LEU A 328 20.53 0.11 5.71
C LEU A 328 20.35 0.63 4.29
N ARG A 329 19.89 -0.22 3.38
CA ARG A 329 19.65 0.12 1.98
C ARG A 329 18.17 0.16 1.70
N ILE A 330 17.70 1.26 1.12
CA ILE A 330 16.28 1.47 0.80
C ILE A 330 16.15 1.86 -0.68
N PRO A 331 15.40 1.09 -1.49
CA PRO A 331 15.15 1.45 -2.88
C PRO A 331 14.27 2.69 -2.93
N LEU A 332 14.80 3.78 -3.45
CA LEU A 332 14.13 5.05 -3.70
C LEU A 332 14.39 5.49 -5.14
N PRO A 333 13.96 4.70 -6.15
CA PRO A 333 14.12 5.08 -7.54
C PRO A 333 13.41 6.41 -7.78
N PHE A 334 13.89 7.23 -8.72
CA PHE A 334 13.28 8.53 -9.09
C PHE A 334 13.31 9.64 -8.03
N VAL A 335 13.97 9.42 -6.89
CA VAL A 335 14.15 10.45 -5.85
C VAL A 335 15.51 11.14 -6.05
N GLU A 336 15.53 12.46 -5.86
CA GLU A 336 16.78 13.22 -5.79
C GLU A 336 17.24 13.36 -4.33
N GLY A 337 18.55 13.31 -4.09
CA GLY A 337 19.10 13.34 -2.72
C GLY A 337 18.70 14.60 -1.93
N SER A 338 18.51 15.72 -2.62
CA SER A 338 18.04 17.00 -2.05
C SER A 338 16.63 16.92 -1.44
N GLN A 339 15.82 15.93 -1.84
CA GLN A 339 14.45 15.73 -1.38
C GLN A 339 14.37 14.83 -0.14
N VAL A 340 15.48 14.17 0.24
CA VAL A 340 15.53 13.23 1.35
C VAL A 340 15.94 13.95 2.64
N ARG A 341 15.11 13.83 3.68
CA ARG A 341 15.46 14.25 5.03
C ARG A 341 15.38 13.08 5.99
N LEU A 342 16.42 12.92 6.79
CA LEU A 342 16.61 11.81 7.71
C LEU A 342 16.70 12.32 9.14
N ARG A 343 16.01 11.65 10.06
CA ARG A 343 16.13 11.92 11.50
C ARG A 343 15.99 10.62 12.28
N LYS A 344 16.96 10.32 13.14
CA LYS A 344 16.87 9.21 14.11
C LYS A 344 16.48 9.74 15.49
N ARG A 345 15.55 9.08 16.17
CA ARG A 345 15.16 9.39 17.57
C ARG A 345 15.03 8.08 18.33
N GLY A 346 15.95 7.81 19.26
CA GLY A 346 15.96 6.52 19.96
C GLY A 346 16.19 5.37 18.97
N ASP A 347 15.26 4.42 18.97
CA ASP A 347 15.17 3.26 18.07
C ASP A 347 14.34 3.53 16.80
N GLU A 348 13.80 4.73 16.64
CA GLU A 348 13.00 5.12 15.48
C GLU A 348 13.84 5.88 14.43
N MET A 349 13.52 5.63 13.16
CA MET A 349 14.03 6.37 12.02
C MET A 349 12.87 7.04 11.28
N PHE A 350 13.03 8.33 11.03
CA PHE A 350 12.12 9.16 10.26
C PHE A 350 12.77 9.49 8.92
N ILE A 351 12.10 9.10 7.83
CA ILE A 351 12.54 9.34 6.46
C ILE A 351 11.47 10.18 5.79
N THR A 352 11.85 11.34 5.26
CA THR A 352 10.93 12.24 4.54
C THR A 352 11.43 12.42 3.12
N ILE A 353 10.54 12.25 2.13
CA ILE A 353 10.81 12.39 0.70
C ILE A 353 9.72 13.29 0.11
N GLY A 354 10.04 14.54 -0.18
CA GLY A 354 9.04 15.52 -0.61
C GLY A 354 7.88 15.61 0.40
N ASN A 355 6.68 15.18 -0.01
CA ASN A 355 5.47 15.17 0.81
C ASN A 355 5.20 13.84 1.53
N PHE A 356 6.07 12.85 1.36
CA PHE A 356 5.95 11.55 1.99
C PHE A 356 6.82 11.47 3.23
N LYS A 357 6.30 10.82 4.27
CA LYS A 357 7.01 10.56 5.51
C LYS A 357 6.82 9.09 5.89
N ARG A 358 7.91 8.42 6.25
CA ARG A 358 7.90 7.11 6.87
C ARG A 358 8.54 7.19 8.24
N GLU A 359 7.85 6.61 9.21
CA GLU A 359 8.38 6.28 10.52
C GLU A 359 8.63 4.77 10.53
N MET A 360 9.80 4.35 10.97
CA MET A 360 10.14 2.93 11.06
C MET A 360 10.92 2.64 12.33
N ILE A 361 10.55 1.56 13.00
CA ILE A 361 11.31 0.98 14.09
C ILE A 361 12.55 0.30 13.48
N LEU A 362 13.72 0.66 13.98
CA LEU A 362 14.98 0.06 13.53
C LEU A 362 15.19 -1.30 14.19
N PRO A 363 15.73 -2.30 13.46
CA PRO A 363 16.25 -3.52 14.06
C PRO A 363 17.23 -3.20 15.20
N THR A 364 17.27 -4.04 16.24
CA THR A 364 18.09 -3.80 17.44
C THR A 364 19.56 -3.53 17.11
N VAL A 365 20.09 -4.15 16.04
CA VAL A 365 21.44 -3.92 15.53
C VAL A 365 21.66 -2.47 15.06
N LEU A 366 20.66 -1.81 14.47
CA LEU A 366 20.76 -0.42 14.03
C LEU A 366 20.36 0.56 15.14
N ALA A 367 19.38 0.20 15.96
CA ALA A 367 18.82 1.07 17.00
C ALA A 367 19.87 1.61 17.98
N ARG A 368 20.86 0.78 18.33
CA ARG A 368 21.95 1.12 19.29
C ARG A 368 23.12 1.88 18.64
N ARG A 369 23.06 2.16 17.35
CA ARG A 369 24.13 2.79 16.57
C ARG A 369 23.74 4.21 16.15
N LYS A 370 24.73 5.05 15.87
CA LYS A 370 24.52 6.41 15.36
C LYS A 370 24.43 6.34 13.83
N ALA A 371 23.43 6.97 13.24
CA ALA A 371 23.39 7.20 11.80
C ALA A 371 24.42 8.31 11.48
N THR A 372 25.48 7.96 10.74
CA THR A 372 26.62 8.86 10.49
C THR A 372 26.64 9.46 9.11
N ASP A 373 26.22 8.69 8.11
CA ASP A 373 26.20 9.12 6.72
C ASP A 373 24.95 8.58 5.99
N ALA A 374 24.53 9.29 4.96
CA ALA A 374 23.47 8.86 4.07
C ALA A 374 23.69 9.35 2.64
N THR A 375 23.75 8.40 1.71
CA THR A 375 24.02 8.65 0.30
C THR A 375 22.91 8.05 -0.55
N LEU A 376 22.45 8.78 -1.56
CA LEU A 376 21.51 8.29 -2.56
C LEU A 376 22.26 8.12 -3.88
N HIS A 377 22.45 6.87 -4.31
CA HIS A 377 23.15 6.54 -5.55
C HIS A 377 22.31 5.54 -6.36
N GLU A 378 22.12 5.80 -7.66
CA GLU A 378 21.35 4.92 -8.57
C GLU A 378 19.96 4.50 -8.04
N GLY A 379 19.28 5.41 -7.33
CA GLY A 379 17.97 5.12 -6.75
C GLY A 379 18.00 4.21 -5.52
N LEU A 380 19.17 4.01 -4.89
CA LEU A 380 19.33 3.30 -3.63
C LEU A 380 19.84 4.27 -2.56
N LEU A 381 19.07 4.44 -1.49
CA LEU A 381 19.48 5.21 -0.31
C LEU A 381 20.22 4.28 0.63
N GLU A 382 21.50 4.53 0.83
CA GLU A 382 22.34 3.85 1.80
C GLU A 382 22.49 4.72 3.04
N ILE A 383 22.14 4.19 4.21
CA ILE A 383 22.27 4.86 5.50
C ILE A 383 23.24 4.05 6.34
N ARG A 384 24.34 4.69 6.75
CA ARG A 384 25.41 4.07 7.51
C ARG A 384 25.22 4.26 9.01
N PHE A 385 25.35 3.16 9.75
CA PHE A 385 25.19 3.08 11.19
C PHE A 385 26.48 2.59 11.85
N GLU A 386 27.07 3.42 12.70
CA GLU A 386 28.33 3.13 13.39
C GLU A 386 28.13 3.02 14.91
N MET A 387 29.02 2.28 15.57
CA MET A 387 29.07 2.22 17.03
C MET A 387 29.22 3.63 17.59
N GLN A 388 28.43 3.95 18.60
CA GLN A 388 28.60 5.21 19.31
C GLN A 388 29.89 5.10 20.13
N GLU A 389 30.93 5.84 19.78
CA GLU A 389 32.07 6.02 20.68
C GLU A 389 31.54 6.63 21.97
N THR A 390 31.55 5.84 23.05
CA THR A 390 31.41 6.40 24.39
C THR A 390 32.56 7.36 24.58
N ALA A 391 32.26 8.66 24.61
CA ALA A 391 33.21 9.66 25.07
C ALA A 391 33.67 9.24 26.47
N VAL A 392 34.89 8.74 26.57
CA VAL A 392 35.58 8.58 27.84
C VAL A 392 35.78 10.00 28.36
N SER A 393 34.99 10.40 29.36
CA SER A 393 35.15 11.68 30.03
C SER A 393 36.54 11.73 30.68
N PRO A 394 37.44 12.63 30.26
CA PRO A 394 38.71 12.82 30.92
C PRO A 394 38.53 13.88 31.99
N ASP A 395 37.97 13.53 33.14
CA ASP A 395 38.24 14.25 34.39
C ASP A 395 37.63 13.51 35.59
N ALA A 396 38.43 12.61 36.16
CA ALA A 396 38.43 12.40 37.59
C ALA A 396 39.82 12.80 38.05
N SER A 397 40.00 14.10 38.29
CA SER A 397 41.15 14.63 39.00
C SER A 397 41.20 13.97 40.39
N PRO A 398 42.35 13.47 40.86
CA PRO A 398 42.44 12.84 42.17
C PRO A 398 42.30 13.89 43.27
N ASP A 399 41.57 13.51 44.31
CA ASP A 399 41.34 14.26 45.55
C ASP A 399 42.61 14.97 46.07
N THR A 400 42.45 16.26 46.35
CA THR A 400 43.24 16.96 47.38
C THR A 400 42.28 17.57 48.38
N ALA A 401 42.14 16.91 49.54
CA ALA A 401 41.97 17.51 50.86
C ALA A 401 42.29 16.46 51.94
#